data_AF-A0A9E5TL64-F1
#
_entry.id   AF-A0A9E5TL64-F1
#
_cell.length_a   1.000
_cell.length_b   1.000
_cell.length_c   1.000
_cell.angle_alpha   90.00
_cell.angle_beta   90.00
_cell.angle_gamma   90.00
#
_symmetry.space_group_name_H-M   'P 1'
#
loop_
_entity.id
_entity.type
_entity.pdbx_description
1 polymer ?
#
loop_
_entity_poly.entity_id
_entity_poly.type
_entity_poly.pdbx_seq_one_letter_code
_entity_poly.pdbx_strand_id
1 'polypeptide(L)'
;MTGERDRPRHPDYIPPRAHWDRADLSSDFWLEDEHPEEIIVHDEATMARLGIEPQELARKMAWAVELSRQKEHYCKTFTYDRFTVSSAYYRMSVSCPLCGGESGNGELLIIDDVAAEELFFPSLMPHLVSAHHFFESPASVYGVEPEAADRVLRHFPAPDAFLYTPKVPE
;
A
#
# COMPACT_ATOMS: atom_id res chain seq x y z
N MET A 1 -25.51 23.06 -16.64
CA MET A 1 -25.77 21.61 -16.54
C MET A 1 -24.97 20.93 -17.64
N THR A 2 -23.68 20.75 -17.40
CA THR A 2 -22.76 20.06 -18.32
C THR A 2 -23.00 18.57 -18.17
N GLY A 3 -23.53 17.95 -19.23
CA GLY A 3 -23.71 16.52 -19.32
C GLY A 3 -22.37 15.82 -19.18
N GLU A 4 -22.16 15.24 -18.01
CA GLU A 4 -21.10 14.28 -17.75
C GLU A 4 -21.36 13.09 -18.66
N ARG A 5 -20.48 12.92 -19.65
CA ARG A 5 -20.60 11.86 -20.63
C ARG A 5 -20.40 10.55 -19.89
N ASP A 6 -21.46 9.77 -19.86
CA ASP A 6 -21.47 8.37 -19.45
C ASP A 6 -20.47 7.61 -20.34
N ARG A 7 -19.22 7.53 -19.88
CA ARG A 7 -18.19 6.72 -20.52
C ARG A 7 -18.34 5.31 -19.98
N PRO A 8 -18.25 4.28 -20.84
CA PRO A 8 -18.34 2.90 -20.39
C PRO A 8 -17.24 2.64 -19.35
N ARG A 9 -17.65 2.34 -18.11
CA ARG A 9 -16.75 1.80 -17.07
C ARG A 9 -16.28 0.45 -17.59
N HIS A 10 -15.00 0.31 -17.94
CA HIS A 10 -14.43 -1.02 -18.14
C HIS A 10 -14.54 -1.75 -16.79
N PRO A 11 -15.18 -2.92 -16.71
CA PRO A 11 -15.33 -3.65 -15.44
C PRO A 11 -13.99 -4.13 -14.86
N ASP A 12 -12.89 -3.98 -15.60
CA ASP A 12 -11.62 -4.69 -15.33
C ASP A 12 -10.50 -3.79 -14.76
N TYR A 13 -10.77 -2.52 -14.50
CA TYR A 13 -9.75 -1.59 -13.99
C TYR A 13 -10.35 -0.56 -13.03
N ILE A 14 -10.14 -0.79 -11.74
CA ILE A 14 -10.23 0.27 -10.74
C ILE A 14 -8.85 0.92 -10.72
N PRO A 15 -8.67 2.13 -11.30
CA PRO A 15 -7.40 2.83 -11.18
C PRO A 15 -7.10 2.96 -9.69
N PRO A 16 -5.89 2.56 -9.26
CA PRO A 16 -5.44 2.98 -7.96
C PRO A 16 -5.40 4.52 -7.92
N ARG A 17 -5.57 5.10 -6.73
CA ARG A 17 -6.08 6.47 -6.54
C ARG A 17 -5.15 7.58 -7.04
N ALA A 18 -3.94 7.27 -7.51
CA ALA A 18 -3.09 8.28 -8.12
C ALA A 18 -3.78 8.85 -9.37
N HIS A 19 -4.03 10.15 -9.31
CA HIS A 19 -4.51 10.95 -10.42
C HIS A 19 -3.72 10.61 -11.70
N TRP A 20 -4.44 10.25 -12.77
CA TRP A 20 -3.89 9.86 -14.08
C TRP A 20 -2.92 10.88 -14.69
N ASP A 21 -3.01 12.13 -14.23
CA ASP A 21 -2.22 13.29 -14.59
C ASP A 21 -0.89 13.40 -13.81
N ARG A 22 -0.71 12.61 -12.75
CA ARG A 22 0.56 12.36 -12.08
C ARG A 22 1.02 10.95 -12.45
N ALA A 23 1.73 10.82 -13.55
CA ALA A 23 2.46 9.59 -13.90
C ALA A 23 3.68 9.36 -12.96
N ASP A 24 3.55 9.73 -11.69
CA ASP A 24 4.62 9.72 -10.70
C ASP A 24 4.09 9.20 -9.37
N LEU A 25 4.91 8.37 -8.72
CA LEU A 25 4.70 8.02 -7.33
C LEU A 25 5.03 9.27 -6.51
N SER A 26 4.12 9.66 -5.61
CA SER A 26 4.40 10.75 -4.69
C SER A 26 5.71 10.48 -3.93
N SER A 27 6.61 11.47 -3.91
CA SER A 27 7.74 11.53 -2.98
C SER A 27 7.38 12.19 -1.65
N ASP A 28 6.13 12.67 -1.53
CA ASP A 28 5.65 13.40 -0.37
C ASP A 28 5.09 12.39 0.64
N PHE A 29 5.97 11.80 1.43
CA PHE A 29 5.64 10.82 2.48
C PHE A 29 5.09 11.48 3.76
N TRP A 30 5.37 12.77 3.94
CA TRP A 30 4.94 13.64 5.04
C TRP A 30 4.95 15.11 4.59
N LEU A 31 4.27 15.99 5.33
CA LEU A 31 4.28 17.44 5.09
C LEU A 31 5.58 18.10 5.59
N GLU A 32 5.92 19.29 5.07
CA GLU A 32 7.15 20.00 5.46
C GLU A 32 7.26 20.30 6.97
N ASP A 33 6.13 20.40 7.66
CA ASP A 33 6.04 20.66 9.11
C ASP A 33 5.85 19.41 9.98
N GLU A 34 5.81 18.22 9.37
CA GLU A 34 5.73 16.94 10.07
C GLU A 34 7.11 16.30 10.22
N HIS A 35 7.32 15.66 11.38
CA HIS A 35 8.53 14.89 11.65
C HIS A 35 8.24 13.39 11.52
N PRO A 36 8.98 12.64 10.69
CA PRO A 36 8.72 11.21 10.51
C PRO A 36 8.83 10.42 11.81
N GLU A 37 9.68 10.86 12.75
CA GLU A 37 9.79 10.23 14.07
C GLU A 37 8.50 10.32 14.89
N GLU A 38 7.74 11.41 14.76
CA GLU A 38 6.47 11.58 15.48
C GLU A 38 5.38 10.66 14.90
N ILE A 39 5.37 10.50 13.57
CA ILE A 39 4.47 9.56 12.87
C ILE A 39 4.79 8.13 13.30
N ILE A 40 6.07 7.74 13.30
CA ILE A 40 6.52 6.41 13.76
C ILE A 40 6.05 6.15 15.19
N VAL A 41 6.27 7.10 16.11
CA VAL A 41 5.85 6.93 17.52
C VAL A 41 4.33 6.78 17.63
N HIS A 42 3.56 7.52 16.85
CA HIS A 42 2.10 7.39 16.81
C HIS A 42 1.66 6.02 16.28
N ASP A 43 2.26 5.56 15.18
CA ASP A 43 1.96 4.29 14.54
C ASP A 43 2.32 3.11 15.47
N GLU A 44 3.50 3.14 16.08
CA GLU A 44 3.93 2.16 17.08
C GLU A 44 2.97 2.10 18.27
N ALA A 45 2.52 3.26 18.78
CA ALA A 45 1.56 3.31 19.88
C ALA A 45 0.21 2.70 19.48
N THR A 46 -0.25 2.96 18.25
CA THR A 46 -1.50 2.39 17.72
C THR A 46 -1.39 0.88 17.54
N MET A 47 -0.30 0.40 16.94
CA MET A 47 -0.06 -1.04 16.75
C MET A 47 0.04 -1.77 18.09
N ALA A 48 0.81 -1.23 19.05
CA ALA A 48 0.93 -1.81 20.39
C ALA A 48 -0.42 -1.88 21.12
N ARG A 49 -1.24 -0.82 21.02
CA ARG A 49 -2.58 -0.77 21.64
C ARG A 49 -3.53 -1.81 21.05
N LEU A 50 -3.43 -2.09 19.75
CA LEU A 50 -4.31 -3.01 19.04
C LEU A 50 -3.78 -4.44 18.95
N GLY A 51 -2.53 -4.69 19.37
CA GLY A 51 -1.87 -5.99 19.23
C GLY A 51 -1.56 -6.34 17.77
N ILE A 52 -1.25 -5.33 16.96
CA ILE A 52 -0.89 -5.49 15.55
C ILE A 52 0.62 -5.76 15.46
N GLU A 53 1.00 -6.84 14.80
CA GLU A 53 2.40 -7.17 14.52
C GLU A 53 2.83 -6.54 13.17
N PRO A 54 3.74 -5.55 13.16
CA PRO A 54 4.13 -4.84 11.93
C PRO A 54 4.63 -5.80 10.84
N GLN A 55 5.38 -6.82 11.24
CA GLN A 55 5.92 -7.83 10.33
C GLN A 55 4.83 -8.68 9.67
N GLU A 56 3.70 -8.91 10.34
CA GLU A 56 2.58 -9.62 9.75
C GLU A 56 1.89 -8.78 8.68
N LEU A 57 1.64 -7.50 8.95
CA LEU A 57 1.06 -6.57 7.98
C LEU A 57 1.97 -6.43 6.75
N ALA A 58 3.26 -6.18 6.97
CA ALA A 58 4.24 -6.06 5.90
C ALA A 58 4.32 -7.34 5.05
N ARG A 59 4.29 -8.52 5.66
CA ARG A 59 4.26 -9.81 4.95
C ARG A 59 3.05 -9.91 4.02
N LYS A 60 1.86 -9.54 4.49
CA LYS A 60 0.62 -9.59 3.69
C LYS A 60 0.63 -8.55 2.56
N MET A 61 1.08 -7.32 2.83
CA MET A 61 1.27 -6.30 1.80
C MET A 61 2.27 -6.75 0.74
N ALA A 62 3.44 -7.27 1.15
CA ALA A 62 4.46 -7.76 0.23
C ALA A 62 3.97 -8.96 -0.61
N TRP A 63 3.14 -9.83 -0.04
CA TRP A 63 2.50 -10.91 -0.79
C TRP A 63 1.53 -10.38 -1.85
N ALA A 64 0.73 -9.37 -1.52
CA ALA A 64 -0.15 -8.73 -2.51
C ALA A 64 0.65 -8.07 -3.65
N VAL A 65 1.77 -7.41 -3.32
CA VAL A 65 2.71 -6.88 -4.32
C VAL A 65 3.22 -8.01 -5.22
N GLU A 66 3.70 -9.11 -4.66
CA GLU A 66 4.21 -10.25 -5.43
C GLU A 66 3.14 -10.87 -6.35
N LEU A 67 1.92 -11.12 -5.83
CA LEU A 67 0.80 -11.61 -6.63
C LEU A 67 0.49 -10.69 -7.81
N SER A 68 0.41 -9.38 -7.57
CA SER A 68 0.10 -8.41 -8.62
C SER A 68 1.20 -8.27 -9.68
N ARG A 69 2.44 -8.70 -9.39
CA ARG A 69 3.57 -8.71 -10.34
C ARG A 69 3.57 -9.92 -11.26
N GLN A 70 2.79 -10.95 -10.96
CA GLN A 70 2.69 -12.13 -11.82
C GLN A 70 2.12 -11.74 -13.20
N LYS A 71 2.57 -12.42 -14.25
CA LYS A 71 2.29 -12.03 -15.65
C LYS A 71 0.78 -11.97 -15.95
N GLU A 72 0.01 -12.86 -15.35
CA GLU A 72 -1.43 -12.93 -15.45
C GLU A 72 -2.14 -11.72 -14.83
N HIS A 73 -1.55 -11.12 -13.79
CA HIS A 73 -2.14 -10.08 -12.93
C HIS A 73 -1.53 -8.68 -13.13
N TYR A 74 -0.37 -8.59 -13.80
CA TYR A 74 0.38 -7.35 -13.98
C TYR A 74 -0.47 -6.20 -14.53
N CYS A 75 -0.61 -5.13 -13.75
CA CYS A 75 -1.43 -3.95 -14.04
C CYS A 75 -2.90 -4.27 -14.38
N LYS A 76 -3.50 -5.25 -13.69
CA LYS A 76 -4.91 -5.63 -13.85
C LYS A 76 -5.62 -5.69 -12.51
N THR A 77 -6.95 -5.64 -12.57
CA THR A 77 -7.81 -6.05 -11.47
C THR A 77 -7.98 -7.57 -11.50
N PHE A 78 -7.89 -8.23 -10.35
CA PHE A 78 -8.14 -9.65 -10.20
C PHE A 78 -8.73 -9.96 -8.82
N THR A 79 -9.45 -11.09 -8.73
CA THR A 79 -9.95 -11.60 -7.46
C THR A 79 -8.96 -12.61 -6.89
N TYR A 80 -8.71 -12.52 -5.59
CA TYR A 80 -7.89 -13.44 -4.83
C TYR A 80 -8.61 -13.79 -3.52
N ASP A 81 -9.16 -14.99 -3.47
CA ASP A 81 -10.12 -15.41 -2.44
C ASP A 81 -11.32 -14.45 -2.36
N ARG A 82 -11.48 -13.73 -1.25
CA ARG A 82 -12.55 -12.73 -1.05
C ARG A 82 -12.12 -11.28 -1.33
N PHE A 83 -10.94 -11.10 -1.89
CA PHE A 83 -10.34 -9.79 -2.10
C PHE A 83 -10.31 -9.43 -3.58
N THR A 84 -10.64 -8.19 -3.88
CA THR A 84 -10.35 -7.59 -5.18
C THR A 84 -9.03 -6.83 -5.07
N VAL A 85 -8.07 -7.17 -5.94
CA VAL A 85 -6.74 -6.55 -5.99
C VAL A 85 -6.57 -5.87 -7.33
N SER A 86 -6.18 -4.60 -7.31
CA SER A 86 -5.79 -3.81 -8.49
C SER A 86 -4.40 -3.23 -8.28
N SER A 87 -3.64 -3.08 -9.36
CA SER A 87 -2.29 -2.51 -9.31
C SER A 87 -1.99 -1.65 -10.52
N ALA A 88 -1.09 -0.68 -10.33
CA ALA A 88 -0.43 0.03 -11.41
C ALA A 88 1.07 0.10 -11.12
N TYR A 89 1.88 -0.13 -12.15
CA TYR A 89 3.34 -0.06 -12.08
C TYR A 89 3.89 0.96 -13.06
N TYR A 90 4.87 1.71 -12.59
CA TYR A 90 5.48 2.85 -13.26
C TYR A 90 6.94 2.57 -13.63
N ARG A 91 7.45 3.38 -14.56
CA ARG A 91 8.86 3.36 -14.94
C ARG A 91 9.77 4.01 -13.89
N MET A 92 9.23 4.95 -13.12
CA MET A 92 9.95 5.62 -12.05
C MET A 92 9.82 4.81 -10.76
N SER A 93 10.83 4.94 -9.91
CA SER A 93 10.87 4.31 -8.60
C SER A 93 11.13 5.36 -7.53
N VAL A 94 10.44 5.25 -6.40
CA VAL A 94 10.68 6.07 -5.22
C VAL A 94 11.46 5.24 -4.22
N SER A 95 12.54 5.81 -3.69
CA SER A 95 13.37 5.17 -2.68
C SER A 95 12.82 5.44 -1.28
N CYS A 96 13.07 4.53 -0.35
CA CYS A 96 12.75 4.72 1.06
C CYS A 96 13.32 6.05 1.56
N PRO A 97 12.49 6.95 2.09
CA PRO A 97 12.95 8.27 2.50
C PRO A 97 13.73 8.23 3.83
N LEU A 98 13.64 7.13 4.59
CA LEU A 98 14.26 6.97 5.90
C LEU A 98 15.65 6.32 5.84
N CYS A 99 15.90 5.43 4.87
CA CYS A 99 17.20 4.75 4.75
C CYS A 99 17.77 4.70 3.33
N GLY A 100 16.98 4.97 2.28
CA GLY A 100 17.42 4.85 0.88
C GLY A 100 17.73 3.42 0.40
N GLY A 101 17.53 2.39 1.23
CA GLY A 101 17.93 1.01 0.94
C GLY A 101 16.99 0.20 0.04
N GLU A 102 15.71 0.56 -0.01
CA GLU A 102 14.68 -0.11 -0.80
C GLU A 102 13.90 0.89 -1.64
N SER A 103 13.31 0.44 -2.76
CA SER A 103 12.50 1.29 -3.62
C SER A 103 11.24 0.58 -4.12
N GLY A 104 10.17 1.34 -4.33
CA GLY A 104 8.91 0.90 -4.92
C GLY A 104 8.65 1.61 -6.24
N ASN A 105 7.89 0.97 -7.13
CA ASN A 105 7.62 1.47 -8.47
C ASN A 105 6.16 1.25 -8.91
N GLY A 106 5.25 1.11 -7.95
CA GLY A 106 3.85 0.86 -8.22
C GLY A 106 2.99 1.07 -7.00
N GLU A 107 1.69 0.98 -7.19
CA GLU A 107 0.65 1.18 -6.20
C GLU A 107 -0.39 0.07 -6.30
N LEU A 108 -1.02 -0.24 -5.17
CA LEU A 108 -1.99 -1.31 -5.02
C LEU A 108 -3.24 -0.79 -4.34
N LEU A 109 -4.39 -1.26 -4.81
CA LEU A 109 -5.66 -1.17 -4.13
C LEU A 109 -6.12 -2.59 -3.80
N ILE A 110 -6.38 -2.86 -2.53
CA ILE A 110 -6.98 -4.10 -2.04
C ILE A 110 -8.36 -3.74 -1.48
N ILE A 111 -9.40 -4.44 -1.91
CA ILE A 111 -10.75 -4.31 -1.37
C ILE A 111 -11.12 -5.65 -0.73
N ASP A 112 -11.51 -5.63 0.53
CA ASP A 112 -12.17 -6.75 1.18
C ASP A 112 -13.65 -6.74 0.80
N ASP A 113 -14.04 -7.62 -0.13
CA ASP A 113 -15.40 -7.62 -0.68
C ASP A 113 -16.45 -8.04 0.38
N VAL A 114 -16.04 -8.63 1.49
CA VAL A 114 -16.92 -9.03 2.60
C VAL A 114 -17.06 -7.92 3.63
N ALA A 115 -15.95 -7.30 4.03
CA ALA A 115 -15.97 -6.22 5.02
C ALA A 115 -16.37 -4.87 4.41
N ALA A 116 -16.33 -4.73 3.07
CA ALA A 116 -16.47 -3.47 2.35
C ALA A 116 -15.46 -2.41 2.80
N GLU A 117 -14.24 -2.86 3.15
CA GLU A 117 -13.10 -2.02 3.53
C GLU A 117 -12.07 -2.05 2.39
N GLU A 118 -11.31 -0.98 2.25
CA GLU A 118 -10.28 -0.86 1.21
C GLU A 118 -8.96 -0.37 1.79
N LEU A 119 -7.87 -0.82 1.17
CA LEU A 119 -6.51 -0.44 1.51
C LEU A 119 -5.79 -0.05 0.23
N PHE A 120 -5.31 1.19 0.19
CA PHE A 120 -4.56 1.75 -0.92
C PHE A 120 -3.15 2.10 -0.47
N PHE A 121 -2.11 1.56 -1.12
CA PHE A 121 -0.73 1.73 -0.68
C PHE A 121 0.28 1.57 -1.81
N PRO A 122 1.46 2.20 -1.71
CA PRO A 122 2.55 2.01 -2.66
C PRO A 122 3.24 0.68 -2.40
N SER A 123 3.79 0.07 -3.45
CA SER A 123 4.61 -1.14 -3.36
C SER A 123 5.85 -1.01 -2.43
N LEU A 124 6.18 0.21 -1.99
CA LEU A 124 7.20 0.50 -0.97
C LEU A 124 6.69 0.35 0.47
N MET A 125 5.38 0.44 0.72
CA MET A 125 4.79 0.38 2.06
C MET A 125 5.21 -0.87 2.88
N PRO A 126 5.34 -2.10 2.31
CA PRO A 126 5.84 -3.23 3.09
C PRO A 126 7.20 -2.95 3.77
N HIS A 127 8.09 -2.25 3.07
CA HIS A 127 9.39 -1.84 3.60
C HIS A 127 9.23 -0.82 4.73
N LEU A 128 8.44 0.24 4.50
CA LEU A 128 8.19 1.30 5.49
C LEU A 128 7.62 0.71 6.79
N VAL A 129 6.64 -0.18 6.67
CA VAL A 129 5.99 -0.82 7.82
C VAL A 129 6.94 -1.75 8.56
N SER A 130 7.66 -2.65 7.86
CA SER A 130 8.50 -3.65 8.54
C SER A 130 9.82 -3.09 9.09
N ALA A 131 10.49 -2.19 8.36
CA ALA A 131 11.80 -1.70 8.74
C ALA A 131 11.72 -0.46 9.64
N HIS A 132 10.62 0.30 9.54
CA HIS A 132 10.51 1.61 10.18
C HIS A 132 9.24 1.83 10.98
N HIS A 133 8.31 0.86 11.00
CA HIS A 133 7.00 1.01 11.65
C HIS A 133 6.26 2.29 11.19
N PHE A 134 6.44 2.66 9.92
CA PHE A 134 6.00 3.93 9.36
C PHE A 134 4.92 3.71 8.30
N PHE A 135 3.75 4.35 8.46
CA PHE A 135 2.62 4.23 7.53
C PHE A 135 2.32 5.49 6.70
N GLU A 136 3.29 6.41 6.64
CA GLU A 136 3.15 7.73 6.02
C GLU A 136 2.18 8.68 6.75
N SER A 137 2.36 9.98 6.51
CA SER A 137 1.46 10.99 7.06
C SER A 137 0.01 10.79 6.59
N PRO A 138 -1.00 11.07 7.42
CA PRO A 138 -2.40 11.16 6.99
C PRO A 138 -2.64 12.16 5.85
N ALA A 139 -1.73 13.12 5.66
CA ALA A 139 -1.77 14.07 4.56
C ALA A 139 -1.08 13.57 3.27
N SER A 140 -0.31 12.47 3.34
CA SER A 140 0.22 11.78 2.15
C SER A 140 -0.93 11.20 1.34
N VAL A 141 -0.76 11.15 0.01
CA VAL A 141 -1.66 10.44 -0.92
C VAL A 141 -1.82 8.97 -0.53
N TYR A 142 -0.79 8.40 0.09
CA TYR A 142 -0.73 7.01 0.50
C TYR A 142 -0.82 6.82 2.02
N GLY A 143 -1.15 7.89 2.77
CA GLY A 143 -1.34 7.83 4.20
C GLY A 143 -2.38 6.78 4.59
N VAL A 144 -1.97 5.80 5.40
CA VAL A 144 -2.83 4.73 5.88
C VAL A 144 -2.66 4.59 7.38
N GLU A 145 -3.75 4.68 8.14
CA GLU A 145 -3.67 4.36 9.57
C GLU A 145 -3.39 2.86 9.80
N PRO A 146 -2.55 2.46 10.78
CA PRO A 146 -2.29 1.05 11.06
C PRO A 146 -3.55 0.22 11.31
N GLU A 147 -4.56 0.82 11.96
CA GLU A 147 -5.86 0.18 12.18
C GLU A 147 -6.61 -0.10 10.88
N ALA A 148 -6.55 0.81 9.91
CA ALA A 148 -7.18 0.63 8.61
C ALA A 148 -6.50 -0.49 7.80
N ALA A 149 -5.15 -0.53 7.83
CA ALA A 149 -4.40 -1.62 7.24
C ALA A 149 -4.77 -2.97 7.87
N ASP A 150 -4.87 -3.05 9.20
CA ASP A 150 -5.26 -4.29 9.88
C ASP A 150 -6.69 -4.74 9.55
N ARG A 151 -7.68 -3.82 9.53
CA ARG A 151 -9.07 -4.16 9.18
C ARG A 151 -9.18 -4.88 7.84
N VAL A 152 -8.42 -4.45 6.85
CA VAL A 152 -8.39 -5.05 5.51
C VAL A 152 -7.51 -6.30 5.47
N LEU A 153 -6.30 -6.25 6.02
CA LEU A 153 -5.30 -7.31 5.85
C LEU A 153 -5.43 -8.45 6.83
N ARG A 154 -6.12 -8.31 7.97
CA ARG A 154 -6.23 -9.39 8.98
C ARG A 154 -6.72 -10.71 8.39
N HIS A 155 -7.52 -10.67 7.33
CA HIS A 155 -8.04 -11.85 6.64
C HIS A 155 -7.40 -12.11 5.26
N PHE A 156 -6.47 -11.25 4.82
CA PHE A 156 -5.80 -11.40 3.53
C PHE A 156 -4.89 -12.65 3.54
N PRO A 157 -5.10 -13.63 2.64
CA PRO A 157 -4.39 -14.90 2.72
C PRO A 157 -2.97 -14.79 2.15
N ALA A 158 -1.97 -14.78 3.04
CA ALA A 158 -0.56 -14.86 2.69
C ALA A 158 0.05 -16.18 3.21
N PRO A 159 0.84 -16.93 2.39
CA PRO A 159 1.48 -18.16 2.84
C PRO A 159 2.38 -17.92 4.06
N ASP A 160 2.29 -18.76 5.09
CA ASP A 160 3.13 -18.64 6.29
C ASP A 160 4.63 -18.78 5.97
N ALA A 161 4.95 -19.54 4.92
CA ALA A 161 6.31 -19.70 4.41
C ALA A 161 6.85 -18.45 3.67
N PHE A 162 5.98 -17.51 3.31
CA PHE A 162 6.41 -16.26 2.68
C PHE A 162 7.01 -15.34 3.75
N LEU A 163 8.33 -15.13 3.68
CA LEU A 163 9.04 -14.23 4.59
C LEU A 163 9.37 -12.94 3.85
N TYR A 164 8.92 -11.81 4.39
CA TYR A 164 9.37 -10.50 3.93
C TYR A 164 10.57 -10.05 4.76
N THR A 165 11.71 -9.82 4.11
CA THR A 165 12.93 -9.33 4.76
C THR A 165 13.24 -7.94 4.19
N PRO A 166 13.05 -6.85 4.95
CA PRO A 166 13.34 -5.51 4.45
C PRO A 166 14.82 -5.34 4.18
N LYS A 167 15.17 -4.58 3.14
CA LYS A 167 16.56 -4.21 2.84
C LYS A 167 16.93 -2.91 3.54
N VAL A 168 17.65 -3.01 4.65
CA VAL A 168 18.23 -1.84 5.34
C VAL A 168 19.73 -1.79 5.00
N PRO A 169 20.28 -0.64 4.56
CA PRO A 169 21.72 -0.50 4.38
C PRO A 169 22.44 -0.68 5.73
N GLU A 170 23.60 -1.36 5.72
CA GLU A 170 24.49 -1.50 6.88
C GLU A 170 25.09 -0.16 7.35
#